data_AF-A0A6L5YE91-F1
#
_entry.id   AF-A0A6L5YE91-F1
#
_cell.length_a   1.000
_cell.length_b   1.000
_cell.length_c   1.000
_cell.angle_alpha   90.00
_cell.angle_beta   90.00
_cell.angle_gamma   90.00
#
_symmetry.space_group_name_H-M   'P 1'
#
loop_
_entity.id
_entity.type
_entity.pdbx_description
1 polymer ?
#
loop_
_entity_poly.entity_id
_entity_poly.type
_entity_poly.pdbx_seq_one_letter_code
_entity_poly.pdbx_strand_id
1 'polypeptide(L)'
;MRDCSKECQRGAAPDRWLDGLDAMVAELHAGQRFCCSQTVLAIGMRRLGIDDPDLLRAMEGFCGGACDGACGALAGGAALMGLYLGKGTEREPRSETIRQYVKELTETFCAYWKGTTCESIVHGEAELRKRICPNVIAGAVEMVWSILGEHGLDLDRRRIDRMPRQ
;
A
#
# COMPACT_ATOMS: atom_id res chain seq x y z
N MET A 1 43.53 1.49 -12.71
CA MET A 1 42.20 2.11 -12.93
C MET A 1 41.17 1.01 -12.93
N ARG A 2 40.34 0.92 -11.88
CA ARG A 2 39.25 -0.06 -11.82
C ARG A 2 38.08 0.54 -12.59
N ASP A 3 37.68 -0.15 -13.65
CA ASP A 3 36.57 0.20 -14.52
C ASP A 3 35.26 0.16 -13.72
N CYS A 4 34.72 1.34 -13.43
CA CYS A 4 33.54 1.59 -12.59
C CYS A 4 32.22 1.37 -13.37
N SER A 5 32.28 0.73 -14.54
CA SER A 5 31.17 0.72 -15.51
C SER A 5 30.35 -0.58 -15.52
N LYS A 6 30.55 -1.49 -14.56
CA LYS A 6 29.89 -2.81 -14.55
C LYS A 6 28.96 -3.12 -13.37
N GLU A 7 28.69 -2.15 -12.49
CA GLU A 7 27.79 -2.35 -11.33
C GLU A 7 26.37 -1.80 -11.49
N CYS A 8 26.03 -1.24 -12.65
CA CYS A 8 24.72 -0.59 -12.87
C CYS A 8 23.79 -1.40 -13.79
N GLN A 9 23.68 -2.71 -13.59
CA GLN A 9 22.65 -3.55 -14.25
C GLN A 9 22.25 -4.71 -13.34
N ARG A 10 21.58 -4.41 -12.23
CA ARG A 10 20.68 -5.36 -11.58
C ARG A 10 19.32 -4.68 -11.44
N GLY A 11 18.53 -4.73 -12.51
CA GLY A 11 17.08 -4.59 -12.34
C GLY A 11 16.65 -5.65 -11.32
N ALA A 12 15.91 -5.24 -10.30
CA ALA A 12 15.38 -6.14 -9.30
C ALA A 12 14.68 -7.30 -10.02
N ALA A 13 14.99 -8.54 -9.65
CA ALA A 13 14.22 -9.69 -10.11
C ALA A 13 12.73 -9.44 -9.79
N PRO A 14 11.79 -9.90 -10.64
CA PRO A 14 10.37 -9.69 -10.37
C PRO A 14 10.03 -10.24 -8.97
N ASP A 15 9.50 -9.37 -8.10
CA ASP A 15 9.13 -9.73 -6.73
C ASP A 15 7.98 -10.74 -6.79
N ARG A 16 8.34 -12.02 -6.68
CA ARG A 16 7.41 -13.16 -6.66
C ARG A 16 6.50 -13.16 -5.43
N TRP A 17 6.67 -12.24 -4.49
CA TRP A 17 5.79 -12.16 -3.33
C TRP A 17 4.35 -11.77 -3.69
N LEU A 18 4.16 -11.06 -4.81
CA LEU A 18 2.82 -10.78 -5.34
C LEU A 18 2.19 -12.03 -5.99
N ASP A 19 2.93 -13.13 -6.16
CA ASP A 19 2.37 -14.40 -6.62
C ASP A 19 1.37 -14.90 -5.57
N GLY A 20 0.07 -14.83 -5.91
CA GLY A 20 -1.03 -15.20 -5.00
C GLY A 20 -1.65 -14.03 -4.24
N LEU A 21 -1.41 -12.78 -4.67
CA LEU A 21 -2.07 -11.60 -4.12
C LEU A 21 -3.60 -11.74 -4.04
N ASP A 22 -4.24 -12.27 -5.09
CA ASP A 22 -5.68 -12.51 -5.11
C ASP A 22 -6.15 -13.42 -3.98
N ALA A 23 -5.36 -14.47 -3.66
CA ALA A 23 -5.67 -15.37 -2.57
C ALA A 23 -5.53 -14.68 -1.20
N MET A 24 -4.53 -13.82 -1.03
CA MET A 24 -4.38 -13.01 0.19
C MET A 24 -5.52 -12.00 0.35
N VAL A 25 -5.91 -11.33 -0.73
CA VAL A 25 -7.06 -10.41 -0.74
C VAL A 25 -8.32 -11.18 -0.37
N ALA A 26 -8.56 -12.36 -0.95
CA ALA A 26 -9.69 -13.20 -0.59
C ALA A 26 -9.66 -13.61 0.89
N GLU A 27 -8.52 -14.06 1.42
CA GLU A 27 -8.35 -14.48 2.83
C GLU A 27 -8.68 -13.36 3.83
N LEU A 28 -8.21 -12.13 3.54
CA LEU A 28 -8.28 -10.99 4.45
C LEU A 28 -9.57 -10.18 4.29
N HIS A 29 -10.13 -10.11 3.08
CA HIS A 29 -11.32 -9.31 2.79
C HIS A 29 -12.63 -10.11 2.86
N ALA A 30 -12.61 -11.39 2.48
CA ALA A 30 -13.84 -12.19 2.46
C ALA A 30 -14.47 -12.31 3.86
N GLY A 31 -15.80 -12.41 3.88
CA GLY A 31 -16.56 -12.53 5.12
C GLY A 31 -16.50 -11.31 6.04
N GLN A 32 -16.14 -10.12 5.50
CA GLN A 32 -16.00 -8.87 6.25
C GLN A 32 -14.94 -8.91 7.37
N ARG A 33 -13.90 -9.74 7.22
CA ARG A 33 -12.80 -9.79 8.20
C ARG A 33 -12.10 -8.45 8.34
N PHE A 34 -11.76 -7.84 7.20
CA PHE A 34 -11.22 -6.50 7.11
C PHE A 34 -11.81 -5.78 5.89
N CYS A 35 -12.01 -4.46 6.00
CA CYS A 35 -12.45 -3.66 4.87
C CYS A 35 -11.30 -3.32 3.90
N CYS A 36 -11.56 -2.57 2.84
CA CYS A 36 -10.57 -2.29 1.79
C CYS A 36 -9.30 -1.58 2.28
N SER A 37 -9.39 -0.55 3.11
CA SER A 37 -8.22 0.15 3.67
C SER A 37 -7.39 -0.74 4.60
N GLN A 38 -8.07 -1.50 5.46
CA GLN A 38 -7.45 -2.47 6.35
C GLN A 38 -6.75 -3.59 5.58
N THR A 39 -7.39 -4.12 4.53
CA THR A 39 -6.84 -5.22 3.73
C THR A 39 -5.56 -4.83 3.01
N VAL A 40 -5.53 -3.66 2.36
CA VAL A 40 -4.32 -3.15 1.70
C VAL A 40 -3.17 -3.04 2.70
N LEU A 41 -3.43 -2.44 3.87
CA LEU A 41 -2.39 -2.27 4.87
C LEU A 41 -1.94 -3.61 5.48
N ALA A 42 -2.87 -4.52 5.76
CA ALA A 42 -2.59 -5.85 6.31
C ALA A 42 -1.68 -6.69 5.39
N ILE A 43 -1.89 -6.60 4.07
CA ILE A 43 -1.03 -7.26 3.08
C ILE A 43 0.41 -6.74 3.20
N GLY A 44 0.60 -5.41 3.23
CA GLY A 44 1.92 -4.83 3.41
C GLY A 44 2.55 -5.06 4.78
N MET A 45 1.78 -5.03 5.85
CA MET A 45 2.24 -5.41 7.18
C MET A 45 2.72 -6.86 7.23
N ARG A 46 2.01 -7.79 6.55
CA ARG A 46 2.42 -9.19 6.42
C ARG A 46 3.77 -9.31 5.70
N ARG A 47 4.02 -8.52 4.64
CA ARG A 47 5.34 -8.46 3.97
C ARG A 47 6.44 -8.01 4.93
N LEU A 48 6.17 -6.94 5.66
CA LEU A 48 7.11 -6.30 6.58
C LEU A 48 7.31 -7.07 7.89
N GLY A 49 6.51 -8.11 8.16
CA GLY A 49 6.51 -8.82 9.43
C GLY A 49 6.00 -7.97 10.61
N ILE A 50 5.10 -7.02 10.33
CA ILE A 50 4.49 -6.14 11.34
C ILE A 50 3.18 -6.78 11.81
N ASP A 51 3.04 -6.93 13.12
CA ASP A 51 1.79 -7.30 13.78
C ASP A 51 1.37 -6.16 14.73
N ASP A 52 0.39 -5.36 14.28
CA ASP A 52 -0.11 -4.20 15.01
C ASP A 52 -1.63 -4.06 14.81
N PRO A 53 -2.45 -4.61 15.73
CA PRO A 53 -3.90 -4.56 15.60
C PRO A 53 -4.47 -3.15 15.81
N ASP A 54 -3.76 -2.25 16.50
CA ASP A 54 -4.22 -0.88 16.73
C ASP A 54 -4.13 -0.06 15.45
N LEU A 55 -3.07 -0.28 14.66
CA LEU A 55 -2.94 0.29 13.33
C LEU A 55 -4.06 -0.19 12.39
N LEU A 56 -4.36 -1.49 12.38
CA LEU A 56 -5.47 -2.01 11.57
C LEU A 56 -6.84 -1.47 12.03
N ARG A 57 -7.05 -1.28 13.34
CA ARG A 57 -8.27 -0.65 13.85
C ARG A 57 -8.39 0.80 13.40
N ALA A 58 -7.30 1.56 13.41
CA ALA A 58 -7.29 2.94 12.92
C ALA A 58 -7.67 3.02 11.43
N MET A 59 -7.24 2.04 10.62
CA MET A 59 -7.56 2.00 9.20
C MET A 59 -9.05 1.77 8.90
N GLU A 60 -9.83 1.27 9.85
CA GLU A 60 -11.29 1.11 9.68
C GLU A 60 -11.99 2.44 9.40
N GLY A 61 -11.45 3.55 9.92
CA GLY A 61 -11.99 4.88 9.68
C GLY A 61 -12.03 5.31 8.20
N PHE A 62 -11.31 4.61 7.32
CA PHE A 62 -11.28 4.87 5.87
C PHE A 62 -12.17 3.93 5.04
N CYS A 63 -12.88 2.98 5.67
CA CYS A 63 -13.79 2.09 4.96
C CYS A 63 -14.94 2.87 4.32
N GLY A 64 -15.32 2.48 3.10
CA GLY A 64 -16.55 2.99 2.47
C GLY A 64 -16.53 4.45 1.99
N GLY A 65 -15.37 5.12 1.99
CA GLY A 65 -15.25 6.50 1.51
C GLY A 65 -15.24 7.54 2.63
N ALA A 66 -14.10 7.73 3.30
CA ALA A 66 -13.92 8.73 4.35
C ALA A 66 -13.20 9.98 3.83
N CYS A 67 -13.19 11.07 4.61
CA CYS A 67 -12.49 12.34 4.26
C CYS A 67 -12.83 12.81 2.84
N ASP A 68 -14.06 13.29 2.64
CA ASP A 68 -14.61 13.67 1.32
C ASP A 68 -14.71 12.50 0.32
N GLY A 69 -14.89 11.28 0.85
CA GLY A 69 -15.23 10.10 0.07
C GLY A 69 -14.06 9.32 -0.48
N ALA A 70 -12.81 9.61 -0.08
CA ALA A 70 -11.60 8.94 -0.56
C ALA A 70 -11.71 7.40 -0.46
N CYS A 71 -11.39 6.70 -1.56
CA CYS A 71 -11.44 5.25 -1.62
C CYS A 71 -10.54 4.61 -0.55
N GLY A 72 -11.08 3.69 0.24
CA GLY A 72 -10.33 3.07 1.33
C GLY A 72 -9.09 2.32 0.86
N ALA A 73 -9.12 1.69 -0.32
CA ALA A 73 -7.92 1.03 -0.88
C ALA A 73 -6.81 2.04 -1.23
N LEU A 74 -7.16 3.21 -1.77
CA LEU A 74 -6.21 4.30 -2.05
C LEU A 74 -5.62 4.85 -0.74
N ALA A 75 -6.46 5.10 0.27
CA ALA A 75 -6.01 5.54 1.59
C ALA A 75 -5.10 4.48 2.26
N GLY A 76 -5.44 3.20 2.14
CA GLY A 76 -4.61 2.08 2.60
C GLY A 76 -3.26 2.01 1.89
N GLY A 77 -3.23 2.26 0.58
CA GLY A 77 -1.99 2.32 -0.18
C GLY A 77 -1.09 3.49 0.25
N ALA A 78 -1.67 4.66 0.49
CA ALA A 78 -0.92 5.80 1.03
C ALA A 78 -0.37 5.53 2.44
N ALA A 79 -1.17 4.88 3.31
CA ALA A 79 -0.71 4.43 4.63
C ALA A 79 0.43 3.42 4.53
N LEU A 80 0.35 2.50 3.56
CA LEU A 80 1.40 1.51 3.31
C LEU A 80 2.70 2.15 2.82
N MET A 81 2.64 3.13 1.92
CA MET A 81 3.83 3.94 1.60
C MET A 81 4.41 4.63 2.85
N GLY A 82 3.53 5.05 3.76
CA GLY A 82 3.91 5.55 5.08
C GLY A 82 4.66 4.55 5.95
N LEU A 83 4.38 3.24 5.85
CA LEU A 83 5.18 2.22 6.55
C LEU A 83 6.62 2.12 6.03
N TYR A 84 6.84 2.40 4.74
CA TYR A 84 8.18 2.37 4.14
C TYR A 84 8.96 3.68 4.32
N LEU A 85 8.27 4.82 4.29
CA LEU A 85 8.89 6.15 4.15
C LEU A 85 8.56 7.10 5.30
N GLY A 86 7.52 6.81 6.07
CA GLY A 86 7.01 7.71 7.11
C GLY A 86 7.95 7.82 8.31
N LYS A 87 7.79 8.93 9.03
CA LYS A 87 8.45 9.17 10.32
C LYS A 87 7.71 8.40 11.42
N GLY A 88 8.35 7.43 12.04
CA GLY A 88 7.75 6.59 13.10
C GLY A 88 8.02 7.05 14.54
N THR A 89 9.11 7.77 14.78
CA THR A 89 9.50 8.30 16.11
C THR A 89 9.90 9.75 16.03
N GLU A 90 9.95 10.47 17.17
CA GLU A 90 10.34 11.89 17.21
C GLU A 90 11.74 12.16 16.62
N ARG A 91 12.65 11.19 16.73
CA ARG A 91 14.05 11.29 16.29
C ARG A 91 14.24 11.03 14.80
N GLU A 92 13.30 10.37 14.16
CA GLU A 92 13.36 10.11 12.72
C GLU A 92 13.12 11.41 11.93
N PRO A 93 13.84 11.64 10.81
CA PRO A 93 13.53 12.74 9.92
C PRO A 93 12.20 12.50 9.21
N ARG A 94 11.52 13.58 8.80
CA ARG A 94 10.37 13.44 7.89
C ARG A 94 10.88 13.03 6.51
N SER A 95 10.19 12.12 5.84
CA SER A 95 10.50 11.82 4.44
C SER A 95 10.23 13.03 3.54
N GLU A 96 11.18 13.28 2.65
CA GLU A 96 11.11 14.31 1.63
C GLU A 96 10.35 13.82 0.37
N THR A 97 10.24 12.51 0.19
CA THR A 97 9.69 11.87 -1.03
C THR A 97 8.29 11.30 -0.88
N ILE A 98 7.83 11.01 0.34
CA ILE A 98 6.53 10.34 0.58
C ILE A 98 5.36 11.07 -0.09
N ARG A 99 5.35 12.41 -0.09
CA ARG A 99 4.30 13.20 -0.74
C ARG A 99 4.29 13.04 -2.25
N GLN A 100 5.47 12.93 -2.86
CA GLN A 100 5.60 12.70 -4.29
C GLN A 100 5.06 11.32 -4.66
N TYR A 101 5.39 10.28 -3.90
CA TYR A 101 4.96 8.91 -4.22
C TYR A 101 3.47 8.70 -3.94
N VAL A 102 2.92 9.31 -2.89
CA VAL A 102 1.47 9.31 -2.66
C VAL A 102 0.71 10.04 -3.77
N LYS A 103 1.29 11.14 -4.31
CA LYS A 103 0.74 11.83 -5.48
C LYS A 103 0.74 10.91 -6.71
N GLU A 104 1.86 10.25 -6.97
CA GLU A 104 2.01 9.29 -8.08
C GLU A 104 1.02 8.12 -7.95
N LEU A 105 0.87 7.56 -6.75
CA LEU A 105 -0.15 6.55 -6.46
C LEU A 105 -1.56 7.07 -6.77
N THR A 106 -1.88 8.29 -6.33
CA THR A 106 -3.20 8.90 -6.55
C THR A 106 -3.48 9.10 -8.03
N GLU A 107 -2.48 9.56 -8.80
CA GLU A 107 -2.59 9.79 -10.24
C GLU A 107 -2.76 8.46 -11.00
N THR A 108 -1.93 7.46 -10.71
CA THR A 108 -2.01 6.13 -11.32
C THR A 108 -3.33 5.42 -10.97
N PHE A 109 -3.75 5.50 -9.71
CA PHE A 109 -5.01 4.95 -9.24
C PHE A 109 -6.21 5.60 -9.94
N CYS A 110 -6.23 6.93 -10.02
CA CYS A 110 -7.29 7.68 -10.72
C CYS A 110 -7.33 7.33 -12.22
N ALA A 111 -6.17 7.22 -12.87
CA ALA A 111 -6.10 6.87 -14.28
C ALA A 111 -6.68 5.49 -14.58
N TYR A 112 -6.44 4.51 -13.70
CA TYR A 112 -6.91 3.13 -13.85
C TYR A 112 -8.40 2.99 -13.48
N TRP A 113 -8.79 3.43 -12.29
CA TRP A 113 -10.15 3.25 -11.74
C TRP A 113 -11.13 4.36 -12.12
N LYS A 114 -10.67 5.38 -12.86
CA LYS A 114 -11.46 6.55 -13.28
C LYS A 114 -12.05 7.35 -12.11
N GLY A 115 -11.36 7.31 -10.97
CA GLY A 115 -11.74 8.06 -9.79
C GLY A 115 -10.88 7.75 -8.58
N THR A 116 -10.99 8.59 -7.56
CA THR A 116 -10.27 8.46 -6.28
C THR A 116 -11.21 8.29 -5.09
N THR A 117 -12.52 8.47 -5.28
CA THR A 117 -13.52 8.31 -4.23
C THR A 117 -14.21 6.96 -4.34
N CYS A 118 -14.66 6.42 -3.21
CA CYS A 118 -15.41 5.15 -3.19
C CYS A 118 -16.66 5.27 -4.09
N GLU A 119 -17.37 6.38 -3.98
CA GLU A 119 -18.56 6.67 -4.78
C GLU A 119 -18.28 6.70 -6.29
N SER A 120 -17.16 7.30 -6.74
CA SER A 120 -16.81 7.34 -8.16
C SER A 120 -16.54 5.96 -8.77
N ILE A 121 -16.19 4.97 -7.95
CA ILE A 121 -15.77 3.63 -8.41
C ILE A 121 -16.90 2.62 -8.30
N VAL A 122 -17.71 2.69 -7.22
CA VAL A 122 -18.78 1.71 -6.96
C VAL A 122 -20.19 2.31 -6.90
N HIS A 123 -20.34 3.62 -7.08
CA HIS A 123 -21.65 4.33 -7.19
C HIS A 123 -22.65 4.01 -6.08
N GLY A 124 -22.17 3.84 -4.85
CA GLY A 124 -23.00 3.43 -3.71
C GLY A 124 -23.55 1.99 -3.76
N GLU A 125 -23.31 1.23 -4.83
CA GLU A 125 -23.93 -0.08 -5.07
C GLU A 125 -23.22 -1.21 -4.31
N ALA A 126 -23.95 -1.89 -3.44
CA ALA A 126 -23.41 -2.97 -2.61
C ALA A 126 -22.89 -4.17 -3.43
N GLU A 127 -23.54 -4.51 -4.54
CA GLU A 127 -23.13 -5.62 -5.40
C GLU A 127 -21.90 -5.26 -6.24
N LEU A 128 -21.79 -4.00 -6.73
CA LEU A 128 -20.55 -3.52 -7.34
C LEU A 128 -19.40 -3.54 -6.35
N ARG A 129 -19.64 -3.11 -5.10
CA ARG A 129 -18.63 -3.14 -4.04
C ARG A 129 -18.07 -4.55 -3.83
N LYS A 130 -18.94 -5.55 -3.68
CA LYS A 130 -18.51 -6.97 -3.52
C LYS A 130 -17.70 -7.47 -4.71
N ARG A 131 -18.08 -7.09 -5.92
CA ARG A 131 -17.46 -7.56 -7.17
C ARG A 131 -16.14 -6.86 -7.50
N ILE A 132 -16.06 -5.56 -7.24
CA ILE A 132 -14.97 -4.69 -7.73
C ILE A 132 -13.91 -4.47 -6.65
N CYS A 133 -14.29 -4.33 -5.38
CA CYS A 133 -13.33 -4.01 -4.32
C CYS A 133 -12.16 -4.99 -4.19
N PRO A 134 -12.31 -6.32 -4.37
CA PRO A 134 -11.15 -7.22 -4.38
C PRO A 134 -10.08 -6.81 -5.41
N ASN A 135 -10.49 -6.46 -6.62
CA ASN A 135 -9.57 -6.02 -7.68
C ASN A 135 -8.97 -4.64 -7.38
N VAL A 136 -9.75 -3.74 -6.77
CA VAL A 136 -9.26 -2.41 -6.36
C VAL A 136 -8.21 -2.52 -5.26
N ILE A 137 -8.41 -3.45 -4.31
CA ILE A 137 -7.44 -3.74 -3.24
C ILE A 137 -6.15 -4.30 -3.84
N ALA A 138 -6.24 -5.33 -4.68
CA ALA A 138 -5.09 -5.93 -5.34
C ALA A 138 -4.31 -4.89 -6.16
N GLY A 139 -5.01 -4.13 -7.01
CA GLY A 139 -4.39 -3.08 -7.82
C GLY A 139 -3.74 -1.97 -6.99
N ALA A 140 -4.32 -1.58 -5.85
CA ALA A 140 -3.69 -0.60 -4.96
C ALA A 140 -2.37 -1.12 -4.36
N VAL A 141 -2.31 -2.41 -3.98
CA VAL A 141 -1.08 -3.06 -3.52
C VAL A 141 -0.04 -3.10 -4.64
N GLU A 142 -0.41 -3.56 -5.83
CA GLU A 142 0.50 -3.63 -6.98
C GLU A 142 1.07 -2.25 -7.35
N MET A 143 0.23 -1.22 -7.38
CA MET A 143 0.67 0.16 -7.65
C MET A 143 1.69 0.65 -6.61
N VAL A 144 1.46 0.38 -5.33
CA VAL A 144 2.42 0.73 -4.27
C VAL A 144 3.75 -0.01 -4.50
N TRP A 145 3.73 -1.30 -4.79
CA TRP A 145 4.96 -2.07 -5.05
C TRP A 145 5.70 -1.58 -6.29
N SER A 146 4.98 -1.30 -7.38
CA SER A 146 5.57 -0.77 -8.61
C SER A 146 6.28 0.55 -8.32
N ILE A 147 5.60 1.51 -7.70
CA ILE A 147 6.15 2.83 -7.39
C ILE A 147 7.37 2.70 -6.46
N LEU A 148 7.24 1.97 -5.35
CA LEU A 148 8.36 1.79 -4.42
C LEU A 148 9.56 1.08 -5.10
N GLY A 149 9.30 0.05 -5.92
CA GLY A 149 10.33 -0.69 -6.64
C GLY A 149 11.02 0.14 -7.73
N GLU A 150 10.27 0.95 -8.49
CA GLU A 150 10.79 1.87 -9.51
C GLU A 150 11.70 2.94 -8.89
N HIS A 151 11.37 3.40 -7.68
CA HIS A 151 12.21 4.31 -6.90
C HIS A 151 13.32 3.61 -6.10
N GLY A 152 13.52 2.30 -6.30
CA GLY A 152 14.63 1.53 -5.74
C GLY A 152 14.51 1.20 -4.25
N LEU A 153 13.32 1.25 -3.67
CA LEU A 153 13.11 0.83 -2.28
C LEU A 153 13.18 -0.68 -2.12
N ASP A 154 13.86 -1.10 -1.06
CA ASP A 154 13.89 -2.49 -0.62
C ASP A 154 12.53 -2.87 0.01
N LEU A 155 11.74 -3.63 -0.74
CA LEU A 155 10.41 -4.10 -0.35
C LEU A 155 10.45 -5.19 0.73
N ASP A 156 11.62 -5.83 0.89
CA ASP A 156 11.93 -6.90 1.84
C ASP A 156 12.42 -6.38 3.20
N ARG A 157 12.56 -5.06 3.35
CA ARG A 157 13.15 -4.43 4.53
C ARG A 157 12.25 -4.56 5.76
N ARG A 158 12.23 -5.76 6.37
CA ARG A 158 11.57 -6.09 7.66
C ARG A 158 12.05 -5.23 8.82
N ARG A 159 13.21 -4.60 8.66
CA ARG A 159 13.79 -3.64 9.60
C ARG A 159 13.53 -2.23 9.07
N ILE A 160 12.33 -1.70 9.32
CA ILE A 160 12.30 -0.31 9.79
C ILE A 160 13.28 -0.34 10.95
N ASP A 161 14.37 0.41 10.88
CA ASP A 161 15.34 0.56 11.96
C ASP A 161 14.65 1.25 13.14
N ARG A 162 13.70 0.54 13.78
CA ARG A 162 13.14 0.86 15.08
C ARG A 162 14.34 0.74 15.99
N MET A 163 15.04 1.86 16.22
CA MET A 163 16.06 1.96 17.26
C MET A 163 15.51 1.23 18.49
N PRO A 164 16.28 0.34 19.12
CA PRO A 164 15.79 -0.43 20.25
C PRO A 164 15.23 0.56 21.27
N ARG A 165 13.98 0.35 21.69
CA ARG A 165 13.38 1.09 22.79
C ARG A 165 14.31 0.92 23.99
N GLN A 166 15.09 1.96 24.30
CA GLN A 166 15.75 2.12 25.59
C GLN A 166 14.74 2.68 26.57
#